data_AF-A0A2V6FUW4-F1
#
_entry.id   AF-A0A2V6FUW4-F1
#
_cell.length_a   1.000
_cell.length_b   1.000
_cell.length_c   1.000
_cell.angle_alpha   90.00
_cell.angle_beta   90.00
_cell.angle_gamma   90.00
#
_symmetry.space_group_name_H-M   'P 1'
#
loop_
_entity.id
_entity.type
_entity.pdbx_description
1 polymer ?
#
loop_
_entity_poly.entity_id
_entity_poly.type
_entity_poly.pdbx_seq_one_letter_code
_entity_poly.pdbx_strand_id
1 'polypeptide(L)'
;TYICPNHLAGFLEMLVPLGLAYTFIGRLGHLLRVFLGYASIVMLAGIGVTVSRGGWAATIAASLLFFILLIRRRQYSVPALIVLVLFAAFGALFYLKTDRAQRRLENMFSEGSPDSVQTRTCLWKPAFQMWRDHFWLGVGPGLFDCRFPLYRPPDVQLRPGHAHNDYLNTLVDWGVAGFSMIAAAFALLLWGIFRTWKSVSREPSELGTKPSNRAAFVFGGAIGLLAILIQSFTDFNMHVPANAILAVSLTALLSSHFRFTTERYWIHPRLVGRILATTVGLIGLVYLGPQSWRRAREYLWLERSAAEQFYSSTRINSLEKAFRVEPMNSDTAYEIGESLRHLSWQGDTGYEKLASEAIEWFRRSSRLNPHDPYNPMRIGMCLDWLGNHNEAASYFERALKLDPNDYYTIAHMGWHYSEAGDYARAKEWFERSIKLEMAWHKPIASHYLPVIERKLSEIKTSK
;
A
#
# COMPACT_ATOMS: atom_id res chain seq x y z
N THR A 1 16.06 3.29 1.27
CA THR A 1 15.70 4.30 0.25
C THR A 1 14.24 4.14 -0.11
N TYR A 2 13.48 5.23 -0.22
CA TYR A 2 12.08 5.13 -0.65
C TYR A 2 12.01 4.77 -2.14
N ILE A 3 11.25 3.73 -2.48
CA ILE A 3 10.99 3.33 -3.87
C ILE A 3 9.92 4.23 -4.49
N CYS A 4 8.92 4.64 -3.69
CA CYS A 4 7.84 5.52 -4.12
C CYS A 4 8.09 6.97 -3.66
N PRO A 5 8.09 7.96 -4.57
CA PRO A 5 8.23 9.38 -4.22
C PRO A 5 7.12 9.90 -3.29
N ASN A 6 5.90 9.37 -3.37
CA ASN A 6 4.80 9.81 -2.52
C ASN A 6 5.05 9.49 -1.04
N HIS A 7 5.66 8.34 -0.76
CA HIS A 7 5.97 7.90 0.59
C HIS A 7 7.10 8.74 1.20
N LEU A 8 8.08 9.17 0.38
CA LEU A 8 9.09 10.13 0.81
C LEU A 8 8.44 11.47 1.16
N ALA A 9 7.48 11.95 0.37
CA ALA A 9 6.75 13.18 0.68
C ALA A 9 6.04 13.08 2.05
N GLY A 10 5.37 11.94 2.31
CA GLY A 10 4.72 11.65 3.59
C GLY A 10 5.69 11.66 4.79
N PHE A 11 6.92 11.17 4.60
CA PHE A 11 7.96 11.25 5.64
C PHE A 11 8.37 12.69 5.94
N LEU A 12 8.63 13.48 4.89
CA LEU A 12 9.16 14.83 5.01
C LEU A 12 8.09 15.80 5.56
N GLU A 13 6.85 15.68 5.13
CA GLU A 13 5.76 16.58 5.55
C GLU A 13 5.43 16.47 7.04
N MET A 14 5.67 15.32 7.67
CA MET A 14 5.54 15.16 9.11
C MET A 14 6.58 15.99 9.88
N LEU A 15 7.76 16.21 9.30
CA LEU A 15 8.90 16.85 9.95
C LEU A 15 9.00 18.35 9.67
N VAL A 16 8.51 18.82 8.53
CA VAL A 16 8.56 20.25 8.15
C VAL A 16 7.92 21.15 9.22
N PRO A 17 6.68 20.91 9.69
CA PRO A 17 6.07 21.75 10.72
C PRO A 17 6.84 21.72 12.05
N LEU A 18 7.49 20.60 12.37
CA LEU A 18 8.32 20.48 13.56
C LEU A 18 9.58 21.37 13.47
N GLY A 19 10.30 21.30 12.35
CA GLY A 19 11.47 22.14 12.10
C GLY A 19 11.11 23.63 12.16
N LEU A 20 10.06 24.03 11.46
CA LEU A 20 9.56 25.41 11.48
C LEU A 20 9.13 25.86 12.88
N ALA A 21 8.44 25.01 13.65
CA ALA A 21 8.01 25.36 15.01
C ALA A 21 9.21 25.69 15.92
N TYR A 22 10.30 24.94 15.82
CA TYR A 22 11.52 25.22 16.59
C TYR A 22 12.26 26.46 16.11
N THR A 23 12.20 26.79 14.82
CA THR A 23 12.76 28.04 14.28
C THR A 23 12.04 29.28 14.82
N PHE A 24 10.71 29.27 14.88
CA PHE A 24 9.91 30.44 15.33
C PHE A 24 9.70 30.51 16.85
N ILE A 25 9.31 29.39 17.47
CA ILE A 25 8.82 29.35 18.86
C ILE A 25 9.85 28.76 19.83
N GLY A 26 10.81 27.97 19.32
CA GLY A 26 11.79 27.24 20.14
C GLY A 26 12.72 28.14 20.93
N ARG A 27 13.16 27.70 22.12
CA ARG A 27 14.18 28.35 22.96
C ARG A 27 15.61 27.91 22.59
N LEU A 28 15.83 27.55 21.33
CA LEU A 28 17.14 27.14 20.84
C LEU A 28 18.01 28.36 20.49
N GLY A 29 19.34 28.18 20.54
CA GLY A 29 20.29 29.21 20.11
C GLY A 29 20.12 29.56 18.62
N HIS A 30 20.55 30.76 18.23
CA HIS A 30 20.36 31.29 16.88
C HIS A 30 20.89 30.35 15.79
N LEU A 31 22.09 29.77 15.99
CA LEU A 31 22.69 28.82 15.05
C LEU A 31 21.77 27.62 14.78
N LEU A 32 21.22 27.01 15.82
CA LEU A 32 20.37 25.84 15.70
C LEU A 32 19.00 26.18 15.08
N ARG A 33 18.47 27.38 15.34
CA ARG A 33 17.25 27.86 14.68
C ARG A 33 17.44 28.05 13.18
N VAL A 34 18.58 28.63 12.78
CA VAL A 34 18.94 28.80 11.36
C VAL A 34 19.12 27.44 10.70
N PHE A 35 19.83 26.51 11.35
CA PHE A 35 20.00 25.15 10.86
C PHE A 35 18.65 24.44 10.65
N LEU A 36 17.75 24.49 11.64
CA LEU A 36 16.42 23.86 11.52
C LEU A 36 15.52 24.55 10.48
N GLY A 37 15.66 25.87 10.32
CA GLY A 37 14.97 26.62 9.27
C GLY A 37 15.46 26.19 7.89
N TYR A 38 16.77 26.10 7.69
CA TYR A 38 17.38 25.60 6.47
C TYR A 38 16.98 24.15 6.18
N ALA A 39 17.03 23.26 7.19
CA ALA A 39 16.59 21.88 7.06
C ALA A 39 15.11 21.81 6.61
N SER A 40 14.25 22.67 7.16
CA SER A 40 12.84 22.75 6.75
C SER A 40 12.68 23.16 5.28
N ILE A 41 13.49 24.11 4.80
CA ILE A 41 13.51 24.52 3.39
C ILE A 41 13.99 23.37 2.50
N VAL A 42 15.04 22.65 2.89
CA VAL A 42 15.54 21.48 2.14
C VAL A 42 14.47 20.38 2.07
N MET A 43 13.76 20.12 3.17
CA MET A 43 12.66 19.15 3.18
C MET A 43 11.50 19.60 2.27
N LEU A 44 11.12 20.88 2.30
CA LEU A 44 10.11 21.46 1.39
C LEU A 44 10.52 21.35 -0.08
N ALA A 45 11.79 21.59 -0.40
CA ALA A 45 12.32 21.39 -1.75
C ALA A 45 12.25 19.91 -2.15
N GLY A 46 12.59 19.00 -1.23
CA GLY A 46 12.44 17.55 -1.42
C GLY A 46 10.99 17.16 -1.75
N ILE A 47 10.02 17.69 -1.00
CA ILE A 47 8.58 17.50 -1.25
C ILE A 47 8.20 18.03 -2.65
N GLY A 48 8.68 19.22 -3.03
CA GLY A 48 8.49 19.76 -4.38
C GLY A 48 8.99 18.80 -5.48
N VAL A 49 10.20 18.28 -5.33
CA VAL A 49 10.82 17.37 -6.31
C VAL A 49 10.18 15.98 -6.35
N THR A 50 9.46 15.54 -5.30
CA THR A 50 8.75 14.25 -5.33
C THR A 50 7.62 14.20 -6.36
N VAL A 51 7.09 15.35 -6.78
CA VAL A 51 5.93 15.45 -7.69
C VAL A 51 4.70 14.66 -7.18
N SER A 52 4.61 14.50 -5.85
CA SER A 52 3.50 13.84 -5.16
C SER A 52 2.36 14.82 -4.92
N ARG A 53 1.22 14.60 -5.59
CA ARG A 53 0.04 15.47 -5.47
C ARG A 53 -0.56 15.44 -4.06
N GLY A 54 -0.67 14.24 -3.47
CA GLY A 54 -1.13 14.06 -2.10
C GLY A 54 -0.20 14.76 -1.10
N GLY A 55 1.12 14.62 -1.29
CA GLY A 55 2.11 15.29 -0.44
C GLY A 55 2.10 16.81 -0.60
N TRP A 56 1.95 17.33 -1.82
CA TRP A 56 1.81 18.78 -2.04
C TRP A 56 0.55 19.34 -1.36
N ALA A 57 -0.60 18.69 -1.55
CA ALA A 57 -1.86 19.12 -0.96
C ALA A 57 -1.81 19.10 0.58
N ALA A 58 -1.30 18.01 1.17
CA ALA A 58 -1.15 17.86 2.61
C ALA A 58 -0.14 18.86 3.18
N THR A 59 1.02 19.04 2.55
CA THR A 59 2.03 20.03 2.95
C THR A 59 1.50 21.46 2.88
N ILE A 60 0.77 21.83 1.82
CA ILE A 60 0.16 23.15 1.68
C ILE A 60 -0.88 23.36 2.78
N ALA A 61 -1.79 22.40 2.98
CA ALA A 61 -2.82 22.50 4.01
C ALA A 61 -2.22 22.62 5.42
N ALA A 62 -1.23 21.79 5.75
CA ALA A 62 -0.52 21.82 7.02
C ALA A 62 0.26 23.14 7.22
N SER A 63 0.93 23.63 6.17
CA SER A 63 1.68 24.90 6.21
C SER A 63 0.75 26.10 6.36
N LEU A 64 -0.37 26.13 5.64
CA LEU A 64 -1.39 27.18 5.79
C LEU A 64 -1.92 27.20 7.22
N LEU A 65 -2.32 26.05 7.78
CA LEU A 65 -2.76 25.97 9.16
C LEU A 65 -1.67 26.45 10.14
N PHE A 66 -0.42 26.02 9.93
CA PHE A 66 0.73 26.44 10.73
C PHE A 66 0.88 27.96 10.75
N PHE A 67 0.94 28.60 9.58
CA PHE A 67 1.14 30.04 9.49
C PHE A 67 -0.09 30.83 9.96
N ILE A 68 -1.32 30.37 9.70
CA ILE A 68 -2.54 31.02 10.21
C ILE A 68 -2.54 31.04 11.74
N LEU A 69 -2.22 29.92 12.39
CA LEU A 69 -2.16 29.84 13.86
C LEU A 69 -1.01 30.69 14.43
N LEU A 70 0.10 30.81 13.70
CA LEU A 70 1.24 31.63 14.10
C LEU A 70 0.96 33.13 13.93
N ILE A 71 0.27 33.53 12.85
CA ILE A 71 -0.09 34.93 12.56
C ILE A 71 -1.03 35.51 13.61
N ARG A 72 -1.92 34.68 14.17
CA ARG A 72 -2.79 35.09 15.29
C ARG A 72 -2.02 35.49 16.55
N ARG A 73 -0.72 35.20 16.63
CA ARG A 73 0.17 35.62 17.73
C ARG A 73 0.95 36.85 17.31
N ARG A 74 0.64 38.01 17.92
CA ARG A 74 1.23 39.32 17.60
C ARG A 74 2.76 39.33 17.52
N GLN A 75 3.46 38.54 18.33
CA GLN A 75 4.93 38.46 18.30
C GLN A 75 5.48 37.82 17.02
N TYR A 76 4.77 36.87 16.43
CA TYR A 76 5.24 36.08 15.29
C TYR A 76 4.55 36.49 13.98
N SER A 77 3.59 37.42 14.03
CA SER A 77 2.71 37.70 12.89
C SER A 77 3.44 38.21 11.66
N VAL A 78 4.31 39.21 11.81
CA VAL A 78 5.08 39.77 10.69
C VAL A 78 6.07 38.74 10.12
N PRO A 79 6.94 38.09 10.92
CA PRO A 79 7.83 37.05 10.41
C PRO A 79 7.08 35.88 9.74
N ALA A 80 5.97 35.44 10.32
CA ALA A 80 5.15 34.36 9.77
C ALA A 80 4.51 34.75 8.43
N LEU A 81 4.00 35.98 8.31
CA LEU A 81 3.42 36.48 7.08
C LEU A 81 4.47 36.59 5.97
N ILE A 82 5.66 37.12 6.28
CA ILE A 82 6.77 37.19 5.31
C ILE A 82 7.13 35.79 4.80
N VAL A 83 7.32 34.83 5.70
CA VAL A 83 7.69 33.46 5.30
C VAL A 83 6.56 32.77 4.53
N LEU A 84 5.29 33.00 4.89
CA LEU A 84 4.15 32.48 4.15
C LEU A 84 4.10 33.04 2.72
N VAL A 85 4.32 34.34 2.54
CA VAL A 85 4.37 34.98 1.22
C VAL A 85 5.54 34.44 0.40
N LEU A 86 6.72 34.30 1.00
CA LEU A 86 7.89 33.71 0.33
C LEU A 86 7.64 32.25 -0.06
N PHE A 87 7.01 31.47 0.80
CA PHE A 87 6.63 30.08 0.53
C PHE A 87 5.65 29.99 -0.66
N ALA A 88 4.61 30.83 -0.67
CA ALA A 88 3.65 30.90 -1.77
C ALA A 88 4.31 31.35 -3.09
N ALA A 89 5.16 32.39 -3.04
CA ALA A 89 5.91 32.88 -4.20
C ALA A 89 6.86 31.81 -4.75
N PHE A 90 7.60 31.10 -3.89
CA PHE A 90 8.46 30.02 -4.31
C PHE A 90 7.67 28.86 -4.93
N GLY A 91 6.54 28.47 -4.34
CA GLY A 91 5.66 27.44 -4.90
C GLY A 91 5.12 27.83 -6.28
N ALA A 92 4.69 29.08 -6.45
CA ALA A 92 4.25 29.61 -7.75
C ALA A 92 5.39 29.62 -8.78
N LEU A 93 6.59 30.09 -8.39
CA LEU A 93 7.77 30.07 -9.27
C LEU A 93 8.15 28.64 -9.66
N PHE A 94 8.15 27.71 -8.71
CA PHE A 94 8.44 26.30 -8.98
C PHE A 94 7.47 25.71 -10.00
N TYR A 95 6.16 25.96 -9.84
CA TYR A 95 5.14 25.53 -10.79
C TYR A 95 5.35 26.15 -12.18
N LEU A 96 5.60 27.45 -12.27
CA LEU A 96 5.80 28.16 -13.54
C LEU A 96 7.08 27.75 -14.28
N LYS A 97 8.12 27.32 -13.54
CA LYS A 97 9.43 26.96 -14.11
C LYS A 97 9.61 25.47 -14.38
N THR A 98 8.70 24.61 -13.92
CA THR A 98 8.90 23.16 -13.96
C THR A 98 7.81 22.47 -14.78
N ASP A 99 8.14 22.07 -16.01
CA ASP A 99 7.21 21.34 -16.89
C ASP A 99 6.67 20.06 -16.25
N ARG A 100 7.50 19.36 -15.47
CA ARG A 100 7.05 18.15 -14.75
C ARG A 100 5.92 18.46 -13.76
N ALA A 101 5.96 19.61 -13.10
CA ALA A 101 4.93 20.03 -12.16
C ALA A 101 3.63 20.41 -12.88
N GLN A 102 3.75 21.12 -14.01
CA GLN A 102 2.61 21.48 -14.87
C GLN A 102 1.93 20.24 -15.44
N ARG A 103 2.69 19.36 -16.11
CA ARG A 103 2.18 18.09 -16.64
C ARG A 103 1.53 17.23 -15.57
N ARG A 104 2.06 17.24 -14.33
CA ARG A 104 1.44 16.49 -13.21
C ARG A 104 0.05 17.01 -12.86
N LEU A 105 -0.14 18.33 -12.86
CA LEU A 105 -1.41 18.95 -12.55
C LEU A 105 -2.40 18.79 -13.71
N GLU A 106 -1.93 18.95 -14.95
CA GLU A 106 -2.74 18.72 -16.16
C GLU A 106 -3.23 17.28 -16.24
N ASN A 107 -2.35 16.30 -16.00
CA ASN A 107 -2.69 14.89 -15.99
C ASN A 107 -3.69 14.50 -14.88
N MET A 108 -3.92 15.35 -13.88
CA MET A 108 -4.92 15.08 -12.84
C MET A 108 -6.35 15.06 -13.43
N PHE A 109 -6.61 15.93 -14.40
CA PHE A 109 -7.93 16.17 -14.96
C PHE A 109 -8.12 15.52 -16.35
N SER A 110 -7.07 14.92 -16.92
CA SER A 110 -7.20 14.20 -18.19
C SER A 110 -7.79 12.80 -17.97
N GLU A 111 -8.91 12.53 -18.63
CA GLU A 111 -9.50 11.20 -18.70
C GLU A 111 -8.56 10.23 -19.43
N GLY A 112 -8.41 9.01 -18.90
CA GLY A 112 -7.55 7.97 -19.48
C GLY A 112 -6.06 8.07 -19.15
N SER A 113 -5.60 9.09 -18.41
CA SER A 113 -4.25 9.08 -17.89
C SER A 113 -4.12 8.10 -16.71
N PRO A 114 -3.03 7.32 -16.62
CA PRO A 114 -2.76 6.46 -15.45
C PRO A 114 -2.74 7.26 -14.14
N ASP A 115 -2.44 8.56 -14.24
CA ASP A 115 -2.37 9.51 -13.15
C ASP A 115 -3.71 10.20 -12.83
N SER A 116 -4.80 9.93 -13.54
CA SER A 116 -6.08 10.59 -13.30
C SER A 116 -6.60 10.35 -11.87
N VAL A 117 -7.44 11.25 -11.36
CA VAL A 117 -8.17 11.03 -10.09
C VAL A 117 -9.05 9.79 -10.17
N GLN A 118 -9.52 9.45 -11.38
CA GLN A 118 -10.40 8.33 -11.66
C GLN A 118 -9.74 6.95 -11.41
N THR A 119 -8.41 6.85 -11.56
CA THR A 119 -7.66 5.62 -11.25
C THR A 119 -7.68 5.26 -9.76
N ARG A 120 -7.92 6.22 -8.85
CA ARG A 120 -8.07 5.91 -7.41
C ARG A 120 -9.52 5.59 -7.06
N THR A 121 -10.47 6.31 -7.64
CA THR A 121 -11.90 6.06 -7.38
C THR A 121 -12.34 4.69 -7.88
N CYS A 122 -11.69 4.16 -8.92
CA CYS A 122 -11.94 2.79 -9.39
C CYS A 122 -11.52 1.71 -8.37
N LEU A 123 -10.60 2.02 -7.44
CA LEU A 123 -10.21 1.12 -6.34
C LEU A 123 -11.08 1.31 -5.09
N TRP A 124 -11.61 2.51 -4.87
CA TRP A 124 -12.41 2.80 -3.67
C TRP A 124 -13.78 2.13 -3.70
N LYS A 125 -14.41 2.04 -4.88
CA LYS A 125 -15.70 1.34 -5.01
C LYS A 125 -15.60 -0.15 -4.65
N PRO A 126 -14.68 -0.95 -5.23
CA PRO A 126 -14.52 -2.34 -4.84
C PRO A 126 -14.03 -2.48 -3.39
N ALA A 127 -13.13 -1.63 -2.91
CA ALA A 127 -12.72 -1.64 -1.50
C ALA A 127 -13.91 -1.39 -0.54
N PHE A 128 -14.80 -0.45 -0.86
CA PHE A 128 -16.01 -0.22 -0.10
C PHE A 128 -16.96 -1.43 -0.13
N GLN A 129 -17.08 -2.12 -1.27
CA GLN A 129 -17.87 -3.35 -1.39
C GLN A 129 -17.27 -4.48 -0.53
N MET A 130 -15.95 -4.68 -0.60
CA MET A 130 -15.22 -5.65 0.24
C MET A 130 -15.51 -5.41 1.73
N TRP A 131 -15.39 -4.17 2.19
CA TRP A 131 -15.72 -3.80 3.56
C TRP A 131 -17.19 -4.05 3.88
N ARG A 132 -18.12 -3.64 3.01
CA ARG A 132 -19.56 -3.80 3.26
C ARG A 132 -19.95 -5.26 3.46
N ASP A 133 -19.37 -6.16 2.66
CA ASP A 133 -19.64 -7.59 2.75
C ASP A 133 -19.00 -8.22 4.02
N HIS A 134 -18.03 -7.53 4.64
CA HIS A 134 -17.29 -7.96 5.84
C HIS A 134 -17.31 -6.88 6.93
N PHE A 135 -18.49 -6.30 7.18
CA PHE A 135 -18.68 -5.02 7.86
C PHE A 135 -17.94 -4.86 9.22
N TRP A 136 -18.05 -5.85 10.10
CA TRP A 136 -17.59 -5.71 11.50
C TRP A 136 -16.09 -5.89 11.67
N LEU A 137 -15.53 -6.92 11.04
CA LEU A 137 -14.14 -7.35 11.26
C LEU A 137 -13.24 -7.15 10.04
N GLY A 138 -13.80 -6.77 8.90
CA GLY A 138 -13.08 -6.69 7.65
C GLY A 138 -12.77 -8.07 7.08
N VAL A 139 -12.01 -8.08 5.99
CA VAL A 139 -11.55 -9.29 5.32
C VAL A 139 -10.33 -9.93 6.02
N GLY A 140 -9.71 -9.21 6.95
CA GLY A 140 -8.50 -9.59 7.67
C GLY A 140 -7.27 -8.77 7.26
N PRO A 141 -6.27 -8.63 8.15
CA PRO A 141 -5.12 -7.75 7.94
C PRO A 141 -4.25 -8.19 6.77
N GLY A 142 -3.96 -7.28 5.85
CA GLY A 142 -3.08 -7.55 4.71
C GLY A 142 -3.64 -8.53 3.68
N LEU A 143 -4.96 -8.74 3.66
CA LEU A 143 -5.64 -9.64 2.70
C LEU A 143 -6.34 -8.88 1.56
N PHE A 144 -6.06 -7.58 1.43
CA PHE A 144 -6.68 -6.72 0.41
C PHE A 144 -6.47 -7.29 -1.00
N ASP A 145 -5.22 -7.57 -1.37
CA ASP A 145 -4.83 -8.11 -2.68
C ASP A 145 -5.38 -9.51 -2.96
N CYS A 146 -5.47 -10.35 -1.93
CA CYS A 146 -6.00 -11.70 -2.02
C CYS A 146 -7.52 -11.70 -2.28
N ARG A 147 -8.22 -10.69 -1.77
CA ARG A 147 -9.69 -10.60 -1.85
C ARG A 147 -10.17 -9.71 -2.99
N PHE A 148 -9.35 -8.75 -3.42
CA PHE A 148 -9.67 -7.83 -4.51
C PHE A 148 -10.10 -8.51 -5.82
N PRO A 149 -9.52 -9.65 -6.26
CA PRO A 149 -9.92 -10.36 -7.48
C PRO A 149 -11.43 -10.55 -7.63
N LEU A 150 -12.13 -10.91 -6.54
CA LEU A 150 -13.56 -11.15 -6.56
C LEU A 150 -14.39 -9.87 -6.84
N TYR A 151 -13.84 -8.72 -6.47
CA TYR A 151 -14.49 -7.40 -6.57
C TYR A 151 -13.96 -6.58 -7.74
N ARG A 152 -13.03 -7.11 -8.53
CA ARG A 152 -12.35 -6.40 -9.61
C ARG A 152 -13.38 -5.84 -10.61
N PRO A 153 -13.42 -4.52 -10.85
CA PRO A 153 -14.25 -3.96 -11.90
C PRO A 153 -13.65 -4.28 -13.29
N PRO A 154 -14.48 -4.38 -14.35
CA PRO A 154 -14.03 -4.70 -15.71
C PRO A 154 -12.88 -3.82 -16.23
N ASP A 155 -12.86 -2.55 -15.84
CA ASP A 155 -11.90 -1.55 -16.33
C ASP A 155 -10.57 -1.58 -15.58
N VAL A 156 -10.39 -2.45 -14.57
CA VAL A 156 -9.16 -2.53 -13.77
C VAL A 156 -8.54 -3.89 -13.93
N GLN A 157 -7.36 -3.93 -14.57
CA GLN A 157 -6.61 -5.16 -14.80
C GLN A 157 -5.35 -5.30 -13.93
N LEU A 158 -5.07 -4.29 -13.10
CA LEU A 158 -4.01 -4.35 -12.10
C LEU A 158 -4.46 -5.12 -10.85
N ARG A 159 -3.52 -5.72 -10.13
CA ARG A 159 -3.72 -6.28 -8.79
C ARG A 159 -3.11 -5.36 -7.72
N PRO A 160 -3.87 -4.40 -7.19
CA PRO A 160 -3.38 -3.49 -6.17
C PRO A 160 -3.17 -4.19 -4.83
N GLY A 161 -2.06 -3.88 -4.16
CA GLY A 161 -1.79 -4.31 -2.79
C GLY A 161 -2.69 -3.64 -1.74
N HIS A 162 -3.17 -2.43 -2.03
CA HIS A 162 -3.89 -1.57 -1.09
C HIS A 162 -4.92 -0.68 -1.79
N ALA A 163 -5.86 -0.14 -1.04
CA ALA A 163 -6.88 0.80 -1.53
C ALA A 163 -6.36 2.20 -1.91
N HIS A 164 -5.07 2.50 -1.65
CA HIS A 164 -4.50 3.85 -1.75
C HIS A 164 -5.30 4.91 -0.97
N ASN A 165 -5.80 4.51 0.20
CA ASN A 165 -6.51 5.31 1.18
C ASN A 165 -6.44 4.54 2.51
N ASP A 166 -5.63 4.98 3.47
CA ASP A 166 -5.41 4.23 4.71
C ASP A 166 -6.71 4.05 5.51
N TYR A 167 -7.66 4.99 5.44
CA TYR A 167 -8.94 4.88 6.14
C TYR A 167 -9.80 3.76 5.58
N LEU A 168 -9.93 3.72 4.25
CA LEU A 168 -10.68 2.68 3.57
C LEU A 168 -9.96 1.33 3.67
N ASN A 169 -8.63 1.31 3.57
CA ASN A 169 -7.84 0.10 3.77
C ASN A 169 -8.00 -0.44 5.19
N THR A 170 -8.03 0.44 6.20
CA THR A 170 -8.29 0.04 7.60
C THR A 170 -9.67 -0.58 7.76
N LEU A 171 -10.70 -0.02 7.12
CA LEU A 171 -12.04 -0.59 7.13
C LEU A 171 -12.08 -1.95 6.43
N VAL A 172 -11.39 -2.10 5.30
CA VAL A 172 -11.32 -3.38 4.59
C VAL A 172 -10.60 -4.42 5.44
N ASP A 173 -9.45 -4.10 6.03
CA ASP A 173 -8.64 -5.06 6.76
C ASP A 173 -9.22 -5.42 8.14
N TRP A 174 -9.77 -4.44 8.86
CA TRP A 174 -10.16 -4.60 10.28
C TRP A 174 -11.62 -4.27 10.59
N GLY A 175 -12.41 -3.89 9.57
CA GLY A 175 -13.81 -3.55 9.73
C GLY A 175 -14.06 -2.34 10.61
N VAL A 176 -15.33 -2.17 10.99
CA VAL A 176 -15.75 -1.11 11.92
C VAL A 176 -15.07 -1.26 13.28
N ALA A 177 -14.79 -2.48 13.75
CA ALA A 177 -14.17 -2.71 15.04
C ALA A 177 -12.76 -2.10 15.11
N GLY A 178 -11.88 -2.44 14.16
CA GLY A 178 -10.51 -1.89 14.15
C GLY A 178 -10.48 -0.41 13.78
N PHE A 179 -11.32 0.02 12.84
CA PHE A 179 -11.43 1.44 12.49
C PHE A 179 -11.83 2.29 13.70
N SER A 180 -12.83 1.85 14.48
CA SER A 180 -13.29 2.57 15.67
C SER A 180 -12.20 2.64 16.74
N MET A 181 -11.39 1.60 16.89
CA MET A 181 -10.27 1.59 17.83
C MET A 181 -9.20 2.61 17.45
N ILE A 182 -8.81 2.65 16.16
CA ILE A 182 -7.82 3.61 15.66
C ILE A 182 -8.38 5.04 15.72
N ALA A 183 -9.64 5.24 15.32
CA ALA A 183 -10.31 6.53 15.40
C ALA A 183 -10.40 7.04 16.85
N ALA A 184 -10.69 6.16 17.82
CA ALA A 184 -10.69 6.51 19.24
C ALA A 184 -9.29 6.92 19.72
N ALA A 185 -8.23 6.22 19.30
CA ALA A 185 -6.85 6.59 19.65
C ALA A 185 -6.48 7.99 19.13
N PHE A 186 -6.83 8.30 17.88
CA PHE A 186 -6.62 9.64 17.32
C PHE A 186 -7.50 10.71 17.99
N ALA A 187 -8.76 10.40 18.31
CA ALA A 187 -9.64 11.32 19.04
C ALA A 187 -9.08 11.66 20.43
N LEU A 188 -8.59 10.66 21.16
CA LEU A 188 -7.94 10.85 22.46
C LEU A 188 -6.64 11.66 22.34
N LEU A 189 -5.84 11.41 21.30
CA LEU A 189 -4.64 12.19 21.02
C LEU A 189 -4.99 13.66 20.75
N LEU A 190 -5.94 13.94 19.86
CA LEU A 190 -6.40 15.29 19.54
C LEU A 190 -6.95 16.01 20.78
N TRP A 191 -7.73 15.30 21.60
CA TRP A 191 -8.24 15.82 22.85
C TRP A 191 -7.11 16.16 23.84
N GLY A 192 -6.12 15.28 23.96
CA GLY A 192 -4.92 15.50 24.78
C GLY A 192 -4.10 16.70 24.31
N ILE A 193 -3.92 16.87 23.00
CA ILE A 193 -3.27 18.05 22.39
C ILE A 193 -4.04 19.32 22.75
N PHE A 194 -5.36 19.33 22.57
CA PHE A 194 -6.21 20.50 22.85
C PHE A 194 -6.14 20.91 24.33
N ARG A 195 -6.23 19.94 25.25
CA ARG A 195 -6.11 20.18 26.69
C ARG A 195 -4.74 20.72 27.09
N THR A 196 -3.69 20.11 26.53
CA THR A 196 -2.29 20.44 26.83
C THR A 196 -1.89 21.79 26.24
N TRP A 197 -2.48 22.16 25.10
CA TRP A 197 -2.19 23.41 24.41
C TRP A 197 -2.29 24.61 25.34
N LYS A 198 -3.39 24.73 26.10
CA LYS A 198 -3.60 25.81 27.07
C LYS A 198 -2.48 25.93 28.12
N SER A 199 -1.89 24.81 28.53
CA SER A 199 -0.81 24.80 29.52
C SER A 199 0.57 25.10 28.92
N VAL A 200 0.75 24.84 27.63
CA VAL A 200 2.03 24.96 26.94
C VAL A 200 2.14 26.29 26.19
N SER A 201 1.03 26.82 25.68
CA SER A 201 0.90 28.19 25.20
C SER A 201 0.83 29.13 26.40
N ARG A 202 1.97 29.65 26.85
CA ARG A 202 1.99 30.71 27.87
C ARG A 202 1.39 31.99 27.29
N GLU A 203 0.50 32.64 28.03
CA GLU A 203 -0.01 33.95 27.65
C GLU A 203 1.13 34.98 27.59
N PRO A 204 1.07 35.95 26.66
CA PRO A 204 2.03 37.05 26.62
C PRO A 204 1.94 37.84 27.92
N SER A 205 3.05 37.97 28.66
CA SER A 205 3.14 39.02 29.67
C SER A 205 3.38 40.36 28.98
N GLU A 206 3.23 41.47 29.72
CA GLU A 206 3.54 42.83 29.24
C GLU A 206 4.98 42.97 28.71
N LEU A 207 5.88 42.05 29.09
CA LEU A 207 7.28 41.95 28.65
C LEU A 207 7.50 40.97 27.46
N GLY A 208 6.42 40.44 26.86
CA GLY A 208 6.43 39.52 25.73
C GLY A 208 6.36 38.03 26.10
N THR A 209 5.95 37.18 25.14
CA THR A 209 5.93 35.72 25.28
C THR A 209 7.34 35.13 25.25
N LYS A 210 7.71 34.35 26.29
CA LYS A 210 8.98 33.61 26.32
C LYS A 210 8.91 32.38 25.39
N PRO A 211 9.92 32.15 24.52
CA PRO A 211 9.97 30.97 23.67
C PRO A 211 10.01 29.67 24.50
N SER A 212 9.45 28.60 23.95
CA SER A 212 9.29 27.31 24.65
C SER A 212 9.48 26.15 23.69
N ASN A 213 10.50 25.32 23.97
CA ASN A 213 10.75 24.08 23.21
C ASN A 213 9.54 23.13 23.27
N ARG A 214 8.86 23.07 24.41
CA ARG A 214 7.64 22.26 24.57
C ARG A 214 6.50 22.78 23.68
N ALA A 215 6.35 24.09 23.58
CA ALA A 215 5.33 24.70 22.71
C ALA A 215 5.65 24.47 21.24
N ALA A 216 6.91 24.60 20.85
CA ALA A 216 7.37 24.29 19.51
C ALA A 216 7.08 22.83 19.15
N PHE A 217 7.43 21.87 20.03
CA PHE A 217 7.20 20.45 19.76
C PHE A 217 5.72 20.12 19.66
N VAL A 218 4.90 20.54 20.63
CA VAL A 218 3.45 20.24 20.61
C VAL A 218 2.78 20.86 19.37
N PHE A 219 3.16 22.09 19.00
CA PHE A 219 2.62 22.77 17.83
C PHE A 219 3.02 22.09 16.52
N GLY A 220 4.32 21.92 16.30
CA GLY A 220 4.86 21.36 15.06
C GLY A 220 4.56 19.87 14.91
N GLY A 221 4.71 19.09 15.99
CA GLY A 221 4.39 17.66 15.97
C GLY A 221 2.91 17.37 15.71
N ALA A 222 2.00 18.16 16.28
CA ALA A 222 0.56 18.01 16.01
C ALA A 222 0.21 18.34 14.55
N ILE A 223 0.78 19.42 13.99
CA ILE A 223 0.53 19.79 12.59
C ILE A 223 1.19 18.79 11.63
N GLY A 224 2.36 18.25 11.97
CA GLY A 224 3.02 17.19 11.20
C GLY A 224 2.20 15.90 11.16
N LEU A 225 1.64 15.47 12.30
CA LEU A 225 0.71 14.34 12.34
C LEU A 225 -0.57 14.62 11.56
N LEU A 226 -1.08 15.85 11.58
CA LEU A 226 -2.22 16.23 10.75
C LEU A 226 -1.89 16.16 9.25
N ALA A 227 -0.68 16.56 8.84
CA ALA A 227 -0.25 16.47 7.45
C ALA A 227 -0.36 15.03 6.93
N ILE A 228 0.21 14.07 7.66
CA ILE A 228 0.16 12.67 7.22
C ILE A 228 -1.27 12.10 7.24
N LEU A 229 -2.12 12.51 8.19
CA LEU A 229 -3.54 12.15 8.17
C LEU A 229 -4.26 12.67 6.92
N ILE A 230 -3.91 13.88 6.45
CA ILE A 230 -4.45 14.44 5.20
C ILE A 230 -3.94 13.63 4.00
N GLN A 231 -2.63 13.36 3.90
CA GLN A 231 -2.08 12.60 2.77
C GLN A 231 -2.64 11.17 2.71
N SER A 232 -2.90 10.56 3.87
CA SER A 232 -3.46 9.21 4.04
C SER A 232 -4.87 9.02 3.41
N PHE A 233 -5.56 10.10 3.02
CA PHE A 233 -6.79 10.00 2.21
C PHE A 233 -6.53 9.59 0.76
N THR A 234 -5.31 9.80 0.25
CA THR A 234 -4.94 9.61 -1.16
C THR A 234 -3.80 8.61 -1.36
N ASP A 235 -3.29 8.06 -0.25
CA ASP A 235 -2.20 7.12 -0.23
C ASP A 235 -2.27 6.19 1.00
N PHE A 236 -1.37 5.22 1.07
CA PHE A 236 -1.33 4.19 2.11
C PHE A 236 -0.07 4.30 2.99
N ASN A 237 0.24 5.52 3.44
CA ASN A 237 1.48 5.84 4.17
C ASN A 237 1.66 5.02 5.44
N MET A 238 0.58 4.65 6.13
CA MET A 238 0.66 3.89 7.39
C MET A 238 1.11 2.44 7.19
N HIS A 239 1.09 1.94 5.95
CA HIS A 239 1.62 0.61 5.60
C HIS A 239 3.11 0.65 5.22
N VAL A 240 3.69 1.86 5.13
CA VAL A 240 5.12 2.04 4.87
C VAL A 240 5.86 2.11 6.21
N PRO A 241 6.71 1.13 6.56
CA PRO A 241 7.25 1.02 7.91
C PRO A 241 7.95 2.29 8.41
N ALA A 242 8.72 2.95 7.55
CA ALA A 242 9.43 4.17 7.92
C ALA A 242 8.49 5.34 8.27
N ASN A 243 7.36 5.48 7.56
CA ASN A 243 6.35 6.50 7.85
C ASN A 243 5.56 6.14 9.11
N ALA A 244 5.14 4.88 9.24
CA ALA A 244 4.43 4.40 10.42
C ALA A 244 5.27 4.57 11.70
N ILE A 245 6.55 4.18 11.67
CA ILE A 245 7.47 4.36 12.80
C ILE A 245 7.60 5.84 13.17
N LEU A 246 7.75 6.73 12.18
CA LEU A 246 7.85 8.16 12.44
C LEU A 246 6.55 8.71 13.06
N ALA A 247 5.39 8.37 12.49
CA ALA A 247 4.08 8.80 13.00
C ALA A 247 3.84 8.30 14.44
N VAL A 248 4.13 7.04 14.72
CA VAL A 248 4.03 6.45 16.08
C VAL A 248 5.00 7.13 17.04
N SER A 249 6.24 7.40 16.60
CA SER A 249 7.25 8.09 17.42
C SER A 249 6.82 9.51 17.77
N LEU A 250 6.32 10.27 16.79
CA LEU A 250 5.78 11.61 17.01
C LEU A 250 4.57 11.57 17.95
N THR A 251 3.67 10.61 17.76
CA THR A 251 2.48 10.38 18.61
C THR A 251 2.90 10.11 20.06
N ALA A 252 3.89 9.25 20.28
CA ALA A 252 4.40 8.90 21.60
C ALA A 252 5.06 10.10 22.30
N LEU A 253 5.94 10.82 21.59
CA LEU A 253 6.59 12.01 22.12
C LEU A 253 5.57 13.12 22.42
N LEU A 254 4.57 13.31 21.56
CA LEU A 254 3.51 14.28 21.77
C LEU A 254 2.67 13.93 23.01
N SER A 255 2.36 12.65 23.17
CA SER A 255 1.65 12.14 24.35
C SER A 255 2.45 12.30 25.64
N SER A 256 3.78 12.20 25.61
CA SER A 256 4.62 12.48 26.80
C SER A 256 4.56 13.94 27.27
N HIS A 257 4.09 14.85 26.41
CA HIS A 257 3.84 16.24 26.77
C HIS A 257 2.45 16.48 27.33
N PHE A 258 1.57 15.48 27.41
CA PHE A 258 0.24 15.68 27.96
C PHE A 258 0.30 16.00 29.45
N ARG A 259 -0.45 17.03 29.86
CA ARG A 259 -0.64 17.37 31.26
C ARG A 259 -2.05 17.01 31.68
N PHE A 260 -2.15 16.05 32.59
CA PHE A 260 -3.39 15.77 33.30
C PHE A 260 -3.44 16.67 34.53
N THR A 261 -4.60 17.28 34.78
CA THR A 261 -4.82 18.17 35.93
C THR A 261 -4.82 17.44 37.27
N THR A 262 -4.93 16.10 37.25
CA THR A 262 -4.92 15.27 38.45
C THR A 262 -4.21 13.95 38.17
N GLU A 263 -3.46 13.44 39.16
CA GLU A 263 -2.90 12.08 39.12
C GLU A 263 -3.97 10.99 39.28
N ARG A 264 -5.23 11.38 39.54
CA ARG A 264 -6.36 10.46 39.77
C ARG A 264 -6.58 9.45 38.64
N TYR A 265 -6.22 9.80 37.41
CA TYR A 265 -6.36 8.94 36.24
C TYR A 265 -5.07 8.18 35.89
N TRP A 266 -3.97 8.46 36.57
CA TRP A 266 -2.75 7.69 36.44
C TRP A 266 -2.96 6.37 37.17
N ILE A 267 -3.10 5.31 36.38
CA ILE A 267 -2.97 3.97 36.91
C ILE A 267 -1.51 3.86 37.34
N HIS A 268 -1.25 3.77 38.64
CA HIS A 268 0.05 3.38 39.15
C HIS A 268 0.09 1.87 39.16
N PRO A 269 0.63 1.20 38.11
CA PRO A 269 0.86 -0.20 38.19
C PRO A 269 1.78 -0.41 39.38
N ARG A 270 1.23 -1.03 40.44
CA ARG A 270 2.02 -1.60 41.53
C ARG A 270 2.99 -2.63 40.93
N LEU A 271 3.88 -3.18 41.74
CA LEU A 271 4.87 -4.16 41.28
C LEU A 271 4.25 -5.23 40.35
N VAL A 272 3.08 -5.78 40.72
CA VAL A 272 2.33 -6.75 39.91
C VAL A 272 1.98 -6.22 38.51
N GLY A 273 1.45 -5.00 38.40
CA GLY A 273 1.10 -4.41 37.10
C GLY A 273 2.33 -4.15 36.22
N ARG A 274 3.46 -3.77 36.83
CA ARG A 274 4.73 -3.60 36.12
C ARG A 274 5.27 -4.93 35.62
N ILE A 275 5.24 -5.96 36.47
CA ILE A 275 5.62 -7.32 36.10
C ILE A 275 4.74 -7.81 34.96
N LEU A 276 3.41 -7.63 35.02
CA LEU A 276 2.49 -8.01 33.95
C LEU A 276 2.81 -7.30 32.64
N ALA A 277 2.95 -5.96 32.65
CA ALA A 277 3.27 -5.19 31.44
C ALA A 277 4.62 -5.61 30.83
N THR A 278 5.66 -5.79 31.65
CA THR A 278 6.96 -6.27 31.21
C THR A 278 6.86 -7.70 30.66
N THR A 279 6.09 -8.57 31.32
CA THR A 279 5.89 -9.96 30.88
C THR A 279 5.18 -10.00 29.53
N VAL A 280 4.13 -9.20 29.31
CA VAL A 280 3.46 -9.07 28.02
C VAL A 280 4.43 -8.58 26.94
N GLY A 281 5.26 -7.57 27.25
CA GLY A 281 6.30 -7.10 26.34
C GLY A 281 7.32 -8.19 25.99
N LEU A 282 7.78 -8.96 26.98
CA LEU A 282 8.70 -10.09 26.79
C LEU A 282 8.06 -11.23 25.98
N ILE A 283 6.80 -11.58 26.25
CA ILE A 283 6.05 -12.56 25.45
C ILE A 283 5.96 -12.07 24.00
N GLY A 284 5.66 -10.79 23.79
CA GLY A 284 5.64 -10.19 22.45
C GLY A 284 6.99 -10.31 21.74
N LEU A 285 8.09 -10.03 22.43
CA LEU A 285 9.44 -10.18 21.88
C LEU A 285 9.81 -11.63 21.58
N VAL A 286 9.48 -12.56 22.49
CA VAL A 286 9.73 -14.00 22.33
C VAL A 286 8.85 -14.60 21.22
N TYR A 287 7.65 -14.07 21.00
CA TYR A 287 6.79 -14.48 19.90
C TYR A 287 7.26 -13.92 18.54
N LEU A 288 7.53 -12.61 18.48
CA LEU A 288 7.88 -11.92 17.23
C LEU A 288 9.35 -12.14 16.80
N GLY A 289 10.25 -12.39 17.74
CA GLY A 289 11.69 -12.60 17.46
C GLY A 289 11.94 -13.81 16.54
N PRO A 290 11.49 -15.02 16.90
CA PRO A 290 11.62 -16.21 16.06
C PRO A 290 10.91 -16.07 14.70
N GLN A 291 9.74 -15.42 14.67
CA GLN A 291 9.00 -15.14 13.43
C GLN A 291 9.81 -14.22 12.51
N SER A 292 10.38 -13.15 13.06
CA SER A 292 11.24 -12.21 12.31
C SER A 292 12.50 -12.90 11.80
N TRP A 293 13.12 -13.75 12.64
CA TRP A 293 14.30 -14.52 12.25
C TRP A 293 14.00 -15.53 11.13
N ARG A 294 12.86 -16.23 11.23
CA ARG A 294 12.40 -17.16 10.20
C ARG A 294 12.16 -16.44 8.88
N ARG A 295 11.43 -15.32 8.89
CA ARG A 295 11.18 -14.50 7.70
C ARG A 295 12.46 -13.95 7.08
N ALA A 296 13.44 -13.55 7.90
CA ALA A 296 14.76 -13.15 7.40
C ALA A 296 15.49 -14.30 6.71
N ARG A 297 15.45 -15.51 7.29
CA ARG A 297 16.06 -16.71 6.68
C ARG A 297 15.39 -17.11 5.37
N GLU A 298 14.07 -17.07 5.33
CA GLU A 298 13.28 -17.30 4.11
C GLU A 298 13.66 -16.28 3.03
N TYR A 299 13.67 -15.00 3.38
CA TYR A 299 14.05 -13.91 2.48
C TYR A 299 15.41 -14.12 1.83
N LEU A 300 16.42 -14.60 2.58
CA LEU A 300 17.73 -14.91 2.02
C LEU A 300 17.68 -16.01 0.94
N TRP A 301 16.80 -16.99 1.07
CA TRP A 301 16.62 -18.03 0.04
C TRP A 301 15.82 -17.51 -1.16
N LEU A 302 14.83 -16.64 -0.93
CA LEU A 302 14.08 -15.98 -1.99
C LEU A 302 14.98 -15.05 -2.81
N GLU A 303 15.84 -14.28 -2.17
CA GLU A 303 16.83 -13.41 -2.83
C GLU A 303 17.79 -14.24 -3.70
N ARG A 304 18.27 -15.38 -3.18
CA ARG A 304 19.10 -16.32 -3.95
C ARG A 304 18.35 -16.86 -5.17
N SER A 305 17.11 -17.33 -4.96
CA SER A 305 16.24 -17.77 -6.05
C SER A 305 16.02 -16.69 -7.11
N ALA A 306 15.93 -15.42 -6.72
CA ALA A 306 15.72 -14.31 -7.64
C ALA A 306 16.97 -13.99 -8.49
N ALA A 307 18.17 -14.31 -7.99
CA ALA A 307 19.43 -14.14 -8.72
C ALA A 307 19.69 -15.27 -9.75
N GLU A 308 18.93 -16.36 -9.68
CA GLU A 308 19.06 -17.51 -10.57
C GLU A 308 18.22 -17.36 -11.84
N GLN A 309 18.60 -18.09 -12.90
CA GLN A 309 17.84 -18.08 -14.15
C GLN A 309 16.38 -18.50 -13.91
N PHE A 310 15.45 -17.74 -14.49
CA PHE A 310 14.01 -18.04 -14.42
C PHE A 310 13.74 -19.48 -14.87
N TYR A 311 12.92 -20.19 -14.08
CA TYR A 311 12.46 -21.55 -14.35
C TYR A 311 13.58 -22.60 -14.47
N SER A 312 14.62 -22.48 -13.64
CA SER A 312 15.71 -23.47 -13.54
C SER A 312 15.51 -24.42 -12.37
N SER A 313 16.11 -25.61 -12.44
CA SER A 313 16.10 -26.60 -11.34
C SER A 313 16.82 -26.08 -10.09
N THR A 314 17.85 -25.24 -10.26
CA THR A 314 18.52 -24.58 -9.14
C THR A 314 17.55 -23.63 -8.43
N ARG A 315 16.75 -22.87 -9.19
CA ARG A 315 15.79 -21.91 -8.63
C ARG A 315 14.75 -22.63 -7.79
N ILE A 316 14.24 -23.75 -8.30
CA ILE A 316 13.30 -24.62 -7.59
C ILE A 316 13.90 -25.08 -6.26
N ASN A 317 15.16 -25.53 -6.22
CA ASN A 317 15.82 -25.95 -4.97
C ASN A 317 15.94 -24.79 -3.96
N SER A 318 16.28 -23.59 -4.43
CA SER A 318 16.32 -22.38 -3.59
C SER A 318 14.92 -22.03 -3.03
N LEU A 319 13.88 -22.11 -3.85
CA LEU A 319 12.48 -21.92 -3.42
C LEU A 319 12.02 -22.99 -2.43
N GLU A 320 12.36 -24.26 -2.65
CA GLU A 320 12.05 -25.35 -1.71
C GLU A 320 12.76 -25.19 -0.37
N LYS A 321 13.97 -24.63 -0.36
CA LYS A 321 14.67 -24.25 0.88
C LYS A 321 13.97 -23.08 1.57
N ALA A 322 13.47 -22.10 0.82
CA ALA A 322 12.67 -21.01 1.37
C ALA A 322 11.38 -21.55 2.00
N PHE A 323 10.63 -22.39 1.27
CA PHE A 323 9.39 -23.01 1.75
C PHE A 323 9.59 -23.91 2.97
N ARG A 324 10.72 -24.61 3.07
CA ARG A 324 11.07 -25.38 4.28
C ARG A 324 11.29 -24.49 5.50
N VAL A 325 11.72 -23.24 5.31
CA VAL A 325 11.87 -22.27 6.40
C VAL A 325 10.52 -21.67 6.79
N GLU A 326 9.68 -21.30 5.82
CA GLU A 326 8.32 -20.80 6.04
C GLU A 326 7.28 -21.54 5.17
N PRO A 327 6.71 -22.66 5.68
CA PRO A 327 5.80 -23.50 4.91
C PRO A 327 4.40 -22.91 4.74
N MET A 328 4.09 -21.77 5.38
CA MET A 328 2.80 -21.09 5.26
C MET A 328 2.78 -20.01 4.19
N ASN A 329 3.89 -19.78 3.48
CA ASN A 329 3.93 -18.81 2.38
C ASN A 329 3.31 -19.42 1.10
N SER A 330 2.10 -18.98 0.75
CA SER A 330 1.39 -19.40 -0.47
C SER A 330 2.12 -19.05 -1.76
N ASP A 331 2.82 -17.91 -1.77
CA ASP A 331 3.44 -17.35 -2.96
C ASP A 331 4.69 -18.17 -3.30
N THR A 332 5.46 -18.57 -2.29
CA THR A 332 6.59 -19.48 -2.48
C THR A 332 6.13 -20.82 -3.04
N ALA A 333 5.02 -21.38 -2.53
CA ALA A 333 4.46 -22.61 -3.07
C ALA A 333 3.97 -22.45 -4.53
N TYR A 334 3.35 -21.30 -4.85
CA TYR A 334 2.92 -20.96 -6.21
C TYR A 334 4.11 -20.84 -7.17
N GLU A 335 5.17 -20.15 -6.78
CA GLU A 335 6.38 -19.94 -7.59
C GLU A 335 7.13 -21.25 -7.89
N ILE A 336 7.12 -22.21 -6.96
CA ILE A 336 7.64 -23.57 -7.22
C ILE A 336 6.78 -24.24 -8.30
N GLY A 337 5.46 -24.20 -8.15
CA GLY A 337 4.51 -24.73 -9.13
C GLY A 337 4.69 -24.09 -10.51
N GLU A 338 4.82 -22.77 -10.59
CA GLU A 338 5.05 -22.05 -11.85
C GLU A 338 6.38 -22.46 -12.51
N SER A 339 7.44 -22.64 -11.73
CA SER A 339 8.74 -23.07 -12.25
C SER A 339 8.67 -24.48 -12.84
N LEU A 340 8.00 -25.41 -12.15
CA LEU A 340 7.79 -26.77 -12.63
C LEU A 340 6.88 -26.81 -13.86
N ARG A 341 5.79 -26.03 -13.86
CA ARG A 341 4.88 -25.89 -15.01
C ARG A 341 5.62 -25.36 -16.23
N HIS A 342 6.46 -24.34 -16.07
CA HIS A 342 7.23 -23.80 -17.18
C HIS A 342 8.24 -24.81 -17.75
N LEU A 343 8.92 -25.58 -16.89
CA LEU A 343 9.81 -26.66 -17.33
C LEU A 343 9.04 -27.76 -18.06
N SER A 344 7.84 -28.13 -17.57
CA SER A 344 6.96 -29.08 -18.26
C SER A 344 6.60 -28.61 -19.68
N TRP A 345 6.32 -27.32 -19.86
CA TRP A 345 5.95 -26.77 -21.18
C TRP A 345 7.08 -26.83 -22.21
N GLN A 346 8.35 -26.79 -21.77
CA GLN A 346 9.50 -26.80 -22.67
C GLN A 346 9.73 -28.15 -23.36
N GLY A 347 9.00 -29.21 -22.97
CA GLY A 347 8.76 -30.36 -23.83
C GLY A 347 9.85 -31.45 -23.86
N ASP A 348 10.70 -31.55 -22.85
CA ASP A 348 11.63 -32.68 -22.71
C ASP A 348 10.90 -33.98 -22.27
N THR A 349 11.58 -35.13 -22.41
CA THR A 349 11.11 -36.42 -21.87
C THR A 349 10.81 -36.30 -20.37
N GLY A 350 9.56 -36.57 -19.96
CA GLY A 350 9.13 -36.51 -18.56
C GLY A 350 8.28 -35.30 -18.16
N TYR A 351 7.80 -34.51 -19.14
CA TYR A 351 6.90 -33.38 -18.88
C TYR A 351 5.69 -33.73 -18.01
N GLU A 352 5.09 -34.92 -18.19
CA GLU A 352 3.92 -35.38 -17.44
C GLU A 352 4.16 -35.40 -15.92
N LYS A 353 5.37 -35.82 -15.52
CA LYS A 353 5.79 -35.84 -14.11
C LYS A 353 5.91 -34.43 -13.57
N LEU A 354 6.53 -33.53 -14.32
CA LEU A 354 6.69 -32.12 -13.92
C LEU A 354 5.34 -31.40 -13.84
N ALA A 355 4.43 -31.64 -14.79
CA ALA A 355 3.06 -31.12 -14.73
C ALA A 355 2.31 -31.62 -13.50
N SER A 356 2.44 -32.91 -13.17
CA SER A 356 1.82 -33.51 -11.99
C SER A 356 2.39 -32.94 -10.68
N GLU A 357 3.70 -32.76 -10.59
CA GLU A 357 4.35 -32.11 -9.44
C GLU A 357 3.92 -30.64 -9.31
N ALA A 358 3.80 -29.91 -10.42
CA ALA A 358 3.29 -28.55 -10.43
C ALA A 358 1.85 -28.46 -9.88
N ILE A 359 0.96 -29.37 -10.29
CA ILE A 359 -0.41 -29.46 -9.77
C ILE A 359 -0.41 -29.62 -8.24
N GLU A 360 0.44 -30.48 -7.68
CA GLU A 360 0.53 -30.66 -6.23
C GLU A 360 1.01 -29.40 -5.49
N TRP A 361 1.94 -28.65 -6.08
CA TRP A 361 2.37 -27.36 -5.53
C TRP A 361 1.29 -26.29 -5.62
N PHE A 362 0.54 -26.20 -6.72
CA PHE A 362 -0.62 -25.31 -6.81
C PHE A 362 -1.74 -25.73 -5.85
N ARG A 363 -1.95 -27.03 -5.62
CA ARG A 363 -2.90 -27.51 -4.58
C ARG A 363 -2.45 -27.10 -3.19
N ARG A 364 -1.14 -27.14 -2.88
CA ARG A 364 -0.59 -26.62 -1.62
C ARG A 364 -0.81 -25.12 -1.49
N SER A 365 -0.45 -24.34 -2.51
CA SER A 365 -0.67 -22.89 -2.53
C SER A 365 -2.15 -22.54 -2.38
N SER A 366 -3.05 -23.24 -3.08
CA SER A 366 -4.51 -23.04 -2.96
C SER A 366 -5.07 -23.35 -1.57
N ARG A 367 -4.46 -24.29 -0.81
CA ARG A 367 -4.84 -24.53 0.59
C ARG A 367 -4.41 -23.39 1.50
N LEU A 368 -3.27 -22.77 1.21
CA LEU A 368 -2.73 -21.63 1.98
C LEU A 368 -3.46 -20.32 1.63
N ASN A 369 -3.74 -20.10 0.35
CA ASN A 369 -4.52 -18.96 -0.16
C ASN A 369 -5.66 -19.47 -1.07
N PRO A 370 -6.85 -19.70 -0.51
CA PRO A 370 -8.02 -20.17 -1.27
C PRO A 370 -8.62 -19.13 -2.24
N HIS A 371 -8.17 -17.88 -2.17
CA HIS A 371 -8.77 -16.75 -2.87
C HIS A 371 -7.99 -16.33 -4.13
N ASP A 372 -6.77 -16.83 -4.32
CA ASP A 372 -6.01 -16.56 -5.54
C ASP A 372 -6.58 -17.36 -6.74
N PRO A 373 -7.12 -16.70 -7.77
CA PRO A 373 -7.68 -17.37 -8.95
C PRO A 373 -6.61 -18.06 -9.80
N TYR A 374 -5.33 -17.70 -9.67
CA TYR A 374 -4.28 -18.27 -10.51
C TYR A 374 -3.98 -19.72 -10.16
N ASN A 375 -4.05 -20.10 -8.90
CA ASN A 375 -3.88 -21.49 -8.48
C ASN A 375 -4.78 -22.48 -9.24
N PRO A 376 -6.13 -22.37 -9.20
CA PRO A 376 -6.98 -23.29 -9.96
C PRO A 376 -6.79 -23.14 -11.47
N MET A 377 -6.59 -21.92 -12.00
CA MET A 377 -6.31 -21.73 -13.43
C MET A 377 -5.05 -22.48 -13.89
N ARG A 378 -3.97 -22.45 -13.11
CA ARG A 378 -2.72 -23.18 -13.42
C ARG A 378 -2.87 -24.68 -13.33
N ILE A 379 -3.66 -25.18 -12.36
CA ILE A 379 -4.02 -26.61 -12.31
C ILE A 379 -4.77 -27.01 -13.58
N GLY A 380 -5.75 -26.20 -14.03
CA GLY A 380 -6.47 -26.42 -15.28
C GLY A 380 -5.54 -26.52 -16.50
N MET A 381 -4.57 -25.61 -16.62
CA MET A 381 -3.57 -25.66 -17.70
C MET A 381 -2.75 -26.96 -17.69
N CYS A 382 -2.24 -27.36 -16.52
CA CYS A 382 -1.48 -28.60 -16.42
C CYS A 382 -2.34 -29.81 -16.79
N LEU A 383 -3.62 -29.84 -16.40
CA LEU A 383 -4.55 -30.90 -16.76
C LEU A 383 -4.84 -30.95 -18.27
N ASP A 384 -4.98 -29.80 -18.92
CA ASP A 384 -5.11 -29.73 -20.39
C ASP A 384 -3.89 -30.33 -21.09
N TRP A 385 -2.68 -30.03 -20.62
CA TRP A 385 -1.45 -30.61 -21.19
C TRP A 385 -1.32 -32.11 -20.98
N LEU A 386 -1.94 -32.63 -19.92
CA LEU A 386 -2.05 -34.07 -19.66
C LEU A 386 -3.22 -34.72 -20.40
N GLY A 387 -3.98 -33.97 -21.21
CA GLY A 387 -5.15 -34.45 -21.97
C GLY A 387 -6.43 -34.59 -21.14
N ASN A 388 -6.42 -34.18 -19.88
CA ASN A 388 -7.55 -34.30 -18.95
C ASN A 388 -8.49 -33.08 -19.01
N HIS A 389 -8.97 -32.74 -20.21
CA HIS A 389 -9.76 -31.53 -20.47
C HIS A 389 -11.05 -31.45 -19.63
N ASN A 390 -11.73 -32.58 -19.39
CA ASN A 390 -12.97 -32.58 -18.60
C ASN A 390 -12.73 -32.15 -17.15
N GLU A 391 -11.61 -32.57 -16.55
CA GLU A 391 -11.26 -32.14 -15.18
C GLU A 391 -10.78 -30.68 -15.20
N ALA A 392 -9.99 -30.29 -16.20
CA ALA A 392 -9.48 -28.93 -16.37
C ALA A 392 -10.59 -27.87 -16.38
N ALA A 393 -11.71 -28.14 -17.06
CA ALA A 393 -12.86 -27.25 -17.14
C ALA A 393 -13.36 -26.81 -15.75
N SER A 394 -13.46 -27.75 -14.80
CA SER A 394 -13.93 -27.47 -13.44
C SER A 394 -13.00 -26.50 -12.67
N TYR A 395 -11.70 -26.58 -12.92
CA TYR A 395 -10.71 -25.71 -12.31
C TYR A 395 -10.73 -24.31 -12.91
N PHE A 396 -10.88 -24.18 -14.22
CA PHE A 396 -11.02 -22.86 -14.83
C PHE A 396 -12.34 -22.17 -14.43
N GLU A 397 -13.45 -22.90 -14.30
CA GLU A 397 -14.69 -22.35 -13.74
C GLU A 397 -14.49 -21.82 -12.32
N ARG A 398 -13.70 -22.53 -11.50
CA ARG A 398 -13.35 -22.07 -10.15
C ARG A 398 -12.49 -20.81 -10.19
N ALA A 399 -11.51 -20.72 -11.09
CA ALA A 399 -10.70 -19.53 -11.28
C ALA A 399 -11.57 -18.31 -11.67
N LEU A 400 -12.51 -18.51 -12.60
CA LEU A 400 -13.44 -17.45 -13.03
C LEU A 400 -14.39 -17.00 -11.91
N LYS A 401 -14.80 -17.91 -11.01
CA LYS A 401 -15.59 -17.54 -9.82
C LYS A 401 -14.78 -16.68 -8.84
N LEU A 402 -13.48 -16.88 -8.77
CA LEU A 402 -12.58 -16.11 -7.90
C LEU A 402 -12.21 -14.76 -8.49
N ASP A 403 -12.09 -14.66 -9.82
CA ASP A 403 -11.86 -13.40 -10.53
C ASP A 403 -12.62 -13.35 -11.86
N PRO A 404 -13.86 -12.82 -11.84
CA PRO A 404 -14.73 -12.81 -13.01
C PRO A 404 -14.30 -11.87 -14.13
N ASN A 405 -13.39 -10.92 -13.86
CA ASN A 405 -13.06 -9.81 -14.74
C ASN A 405 -11.56 -9.70 -15.06
N ASP A 406 -10.77 -10.70 -14.68
CA ASP A 406 -9.36 -10.77 -15.03
C ASP A 406 -9.16 -11.23 -16.47
N TYR A 407 -8.64 -10.32 -17.30
CA TYR A 407 -8.42 -10.59 -18.72
C TYR A 407 -7.54 -11.84 -18.94
N TYR A 408 -6.57 -12.08 -18.05
CA TYR A 408 -5.61 -13.18 -18.14
C TYR A 408 -6.29 -14.52 -17.89
N THR A 409 -7.07 -14.64 -16.81
CA THR A 409 -7.86 -15.84 -16.49
C THR A 409 -8.87 -16.15 -17.61
N ILE A 410 -9.53 -15.12 -18.15
CA ILE A 410 -10.50 -15.23 -19.25
C ILE A 410 -9.83 -15.67 -20.56
N ALA A 411 -8.63 -15.17 -20.87
CA ALA A 411 -7.88 -15.62 -22.05
C ALA A 411 -7.55 -17.12 -21.97
N HIS A 412 -7.20 -17.61 -20.77
CA HIS A 412 -6.88 -19.03 -20.59
C HIS A 412 -8.10 -19.94 -20.61
N MET A 413 -9.30 -19.42 -20.34
CA MET A 413 -10.54 -20.12 -20.69
C MET A 413 -10.69 -20.29 -22.21
N GLY A 414 -10.35 -19.26 -22.99
CA GLY A 414 -10.31 -19.36 -24.45
C GLY A 414 -9.30 -20.42 -24.92
N TRP A 415 -8.13 -20.46 -24.27
CA TRP A 415 -7.12 -21.50 -24.53
C TRP A 415 -7.67 -22.90 -24.23
N HIS A 416 -8.25 -23.11 -23.06
CA HIS A 416 -8.83 -24.39 -22.65
C HIS A 416 -9.81 -24.94 -23.70
N TYR A 417 -10.76 -24.12 -24.15
CA TYR A 417 -11.72 -24.53 -25.18
C TYR A 417 -11.06 -24.80 -26.53
N SER A 418 -9.95 -24.10 -26.86
CA SER A 418 -9.16 -24.39 -28.05
C SER A 418 -8.50 -25.76 -27.99
N GLU A 419 -7.94 -26.15 -26.85
CA GLU A 419 -7.34 -27.49 -26.64
C GLU A 419 -8.42 -28.58 -26.67
N ALA A 420 -9.60 -28.31 -26.09
CA ALA A 420 -10.75 -29.19 -26.15
C ALA A 420 -11.40 -29.29 -27.55
N GLY A 421 -10.96 -28.49 -28.53
CA GLY A 421 -11.47 -28.48 -29.90
C GLY A 421 -12.78 -27.70 -30.11
N ASP A 422 -13.32 -27.05 -29.08
CA ASP A 422 -14.49 -26.17 -29.18
C ASP A 422 -14.06 -24.74 -29.56
N TYR A 423 -13.72 -24.57 -30.83
CA TYR A 423 -13.26 -23.29 -31.37
C TYR A 423 -14.33 -22.19 -31.30
N ALA A 424 -15.62 -22.54 -31.25
CA ALA A 424 -16.70 -21.57 -31.17
C ALA A 424 -16.70 -20.88 -29.79
N ARG A 425 -16.65 -21.67 -28.71
CA ARG A 425 -16.51 -21.12 -27.36
C ARG A 425 -15.17 -20.42 -27.16
N ALA A 426 -14.08 -20.98 -27.69
CA ALA A 426 -12.76 -20.36 -27.59
C ALA A 426 -12.77 -18.92 -28.13
N LYS A 427 -13.43 -18.69 -29.27
CA LYS A 427 -13.59 -17.37 -29.87
C LYS A 427 -14.30 -16.39 -28.92
N GLU A 428 -15.44 -16.78 -28.34
CA GLU A 428 -16.21 -15.92 -27.43
C GLU A 428 -15.38 -15.48 -26.22
N TRP A 429 -14.59 -16.39 -25.63
CA TRP A 429 -13.73 -16.10 -24.49
C TRP A 429 -12.57 -15.17 -24.85
N PHE A 430 -11.92 -15.38 -26.00
CA PHE A 430 -10.86 -14.48 -26.46
C PHE A 430 -11.40 -13.07 -26.76
N GLU A 431 -12.55 -12.95 -27.41
CA GLU A 431 -13.21 -11.65 -27.62
C GLU A 431 -13.55 -10.96 -26.30
N ARG A 432 -14.02 -11.70 -25.30
CA ARG A 432 -14.30 -11.16 -23.96
C ARG A 432 -13.03 -10.67 -23.28
N SER A 433 -11.92 -11.41 -23.35
CA SER A 433 -10.64 -11.00 -22.78
C SER A 433 -10.14 -9.69 -23.39
N ILE A 434 -10.22 -9.55 -24.71
CA ILE A 434 -9.82 -8.32 -25.43
C ILE A 434 -10.66 -7.11 -25.00
N LYS A 435 -11.96 -7.28 -24.71
CA LYS A 435 -12.83 -6.18 -24.24
C LYS A 435 -12.46 -5.65 -22.85
N LEU A 436 -11.83 -6.47 -22.01
CA LEU A 436 -11.45 -6.10 -20.64
C LEU A 436 -10.06 -5.45 -20.56
N GLU A 437 -9.32 -5.47 -21.66
CA GLU A 437 -7.94 -4.99 -21.70
C GLU A 437 -7.83 -3.46 -21.66
N MET A 438 -6.76 -2.98 -21.01
CA MET A 438 -6.26 -1.61 -21.16
C MET A 438 -5.25 -1.55 -22.30
N ALA A 439 -5.36 -0.54 -23.17
CA ALA A 439 -4.65 -0.33 -24.45
C ALA A 439 -3.10 -0.48 -24.48
N TRP A 440 -2.44 -0.74 -23.35
CA TRP A 440 -0.98 -0.76 -23.20
C TRP A 440 -0.34 -2.16 -23.23
N HIS A 441 -1.13 -3.24 -23.14
CA HIS A 441 -0.64 -4.62 -23.27
C HIS A 441 -1.17 -5.23 -24.57
N LYS A 442 -0.40 -6.07 -25.28
CA LYS A 442 -0.97 -6.91 -26.34
C LYS A 442 -1.41 -8.24 -25.67
N PRO A 443 -2.67 -8.68 -25.75
CA PRO A 443 -3.12 -9.84 -25.02
C PRO A 443 -2.72 -11.11 -25.73
N ILE A 444 -2.55 -12.17 -24.94
CA ILE A 444 -2.55 -13.56 -25.42
C ILE A 444 -3.74 -13.75 -26.38
N ALA A 445 -4.92 -13.31 -25.98
CA ALA A 445 -6.15 -13.40 -26.77
C ALA A 445 -6.03 -12.82 -28.19
N SER A 446 -5.37 -11.68 -28.39
CA SER A 446 -5.20 -11.07 -29.73
C SER A 446 -4.29 -11.89 -30.65
N HIS A 447 -3.39 -12.71 -30.08
CA HIS A 447 -2.56 -13.61 -30.87
C HIS A 447 -3.33 -14.86 -31.31
N TYR A 448 -4.15 -15.42 -30.41
CA TYR A 448 -4.87 -16.68 -30.67
C TYR A 448 -6.18 -16.48 -31.42
N LEU A 449 -6.87 -15.36 -31.26
CA LEU A 449 -8.17 -15.12 -31.92
C LEU A 449 -8.13 -15.33 -33.44
N PRO A 450 -7.15 -14.78 -34.21
CA PRO A 450 -7.07 -15.04 -35.64
C PRO A 450 -6.84 -16.52 -36.01
N VAL A 451 -6.13 -17.26 -35.16
CA VAL A 451 -5.89 -18.70 -35.34
C VAL A 451 -7.19 -19.48 -35.17
N ILE A 452 -7.98 -19.14 -34.14
CA ILE A 452 -9.29 -19.75 -33.89
C ILE A 452 -10.28 -19.44 -35.01
N GLU A 453 -10.30 -18.19 -35.52
CA GLU A 453 -11.17 -17.81 -36.63
C GLU A 453 -10.86 -18.56 -37.91
N ARG A 454 -9.57 -18.77 -38.21
CA ARG A 454 -9.15 -19.58 -39.35
C ARG A 454 -9.64 -21.02 -39.22
N LYS A 455 -9.42 -21.67 -38.08
CA LYS A 455 -9.89 -23.04 -37.83
C LYS A 455 -11.42 -23.16 -37.94
N LEU A 456 -12.17 -22.18 -37.44
CA LEU A 456 -13.62 -22.13 -37.60
C LEU A 456 -14.05 -22.02 -39.07
N SER A 457 -13.32 -21.25 -39.88
CA SER A 457 -13.60 -21.14 -41.33
C SER A 457 -13.33 -22.46 -42.06
N GLU A 458 -12.23 -23.15 -41.74
CA GLU A 458 -11.86 -24.45 -42.32
C GLU A 458 -12.91 -25.53 -42.02
N ILE A 459 -13.46 -25.54 -40.79
CA ILE A 459 -14.54 -26.45 -40.38
C ILE A 459 -15.83 -26.15 -41.13
N LYS A 460 -16.13 -24.88 -41.43
CA LYS A 460 -17.31 -24.48 -42.21
C LYS A 460 -17.18 -24.83 -43.69
N THR A 461 -15.98 -24.80 -44.24
CA THR A 461 -15.73 -25.16 -45.65
C THR A 461 -15.59 -26.66 -45.89
N SER A 462 -15.41 -27.46 -44.84
CA SER A 462 -15.28 -28.93 -44.91
C SER A 462 -16.58 -29.70 -44.63
N LYS A 463 -17.64 -28.99 -44.23
CA LYS A 463 -19.02 -29.49 -44.13
C LYS A 463 -19.81 -29.01 -45.34
#